data_AF-A0A392QAG2-F1
#
_entry.id   AF-A0A392QAG2-F1
#
_cell.length_a   1.000
_cell.length_b   1.000
_cell.length_c   1.000
_cell.angle_alpha   90.00
_cell.angle_beta   90.00
_cell.angle_gamma   90.00
#
_symmetry.space_group_name_H-M   'P 1'
#
loop_
_entity.id
_entity.type
_entity.pdbx_description
1 polymer ?
#
loop_
_entity_poly.entity_id
_entity_poly.type
_entity_poly.pdbx_seq_one_letter_code
_entity_poly.pdbx_strand_id
1 'polypeptide(L)'
;CPLGRNRTRIVEAGGVTELVELELEKPEKNMTELVFNLLAHLCSCAEGREQFLRHAAGLAMISKRILRVSAATDDLAIQVISVIAKYSTSKEIVLEMLRVGTVSKLCMVMQADCASYLKEKARDILRLHSTSWNNSPCIQVYLLTRHQR
;
A
#
# COMPACT_ATOMS: atom_id res chain seq x y z
N CYS A 1 -17.84 -15.86 12.23
CA CYS A 1 -17.44 -16.32 10.87
C CYS A 1 -16.08 -17.02 10.97
N PRO A 2 -15.93 -18.29 10.55
CA PRO A 2 -14.69 -19.07 10.70
C PRO A 2 -13.45 -18.42 10.07
N LEU A 3 -13.65 -17.70 8.97
CA LEU A 3 -12.58 -16.99 8.24
C LEU A 3 -11.90 -15.91 9.11
N GLY A 4 -12.66 -15.21 9.95
CA GLY A 4 -12.08 -14.23 10.89
C GLY A 4 -11.16 -14.88 11.92
N ARG A 5 -11.48 -16.10 12.36
CA ARG A 5 -10.70 -16.84 13.36
C ARG A 5 -9.36 -17.32 12.79
N ASN A 6 -9.34 -17.75 11.53
CA ASN A 6 -8.11 -18.14 10.84
C ASN A 6 -7.20 -16.93 10.62
N ARG A 7 -7.75 -15.79 10.20
CA ARG A 7 -6.99 -14.55 10.04
C ARG A 7 -6.29 -14.15 11.34
N THR A 8 -7.01 -14.08 12.45
CA THR A 8 -6.43 -13.73 13.75
C THR A 8 -5.29 -14.68 14.14
N ARG A 9 -5.49 -16.00 13.98
CA ARG A 9 -4.43 -16.98 14.26
C ARG A 9 -3.18 -16.82 13.39
N ILE A 10 -3.34 -16.48 12.11
CA ILE A 10 -2.19 -16.23 11.21
C ILE A 10 -1.41 -15.01 11.68
N VAL A 11 -2.11 -13.92 12.06
CA VAL A 11 -1.46 -12.71 12.58
C VAL A 11 -0.77 -13.00 13.92
N GLU A 12 -1.43 -13.70 14.85
CA GLU A 12 -0.83 -14.13 16.12
C GLU A 12 0.45 -14.96 15.92
N ALA A 13 0.50 -15.77 14.86
CA ALA A 13 1.67 -16.57 14.49
C ALA A 13 2.77 -15.81 13.74
N GLY A 14 2.67 -14.48 13.58
CA GLY A 14 3.68 -13.68 12.89
C GLY A 14 3.51 -13.60 11.37
N GLY A 15 2.40 -14.11 10.82
CA GLY A 15 2.25 -14.32 9.37
C GLY A 15 2.40 -13.06 8.52
N VAL A 16 2.02 -11.87 9.01
CA VAL A 16 2.23 -10.63 8.24
C VAL A 16 3.72 -10.31 8.12
N THR A 17 4.50 -10.48 9.18
CA THR A 17 5.94 -10.26 9.18
C THR A 17 6.63 -11.19 8.18
N GLU A 18 6.34 -12.49 8.25
CA GLU A 18 6.91 -13.49 7.33
C GLU A 18 6.57 -13.21 5.86
N LEU A 19 5.34 -12.73 5.58
CA LEU A 19 4.95 -12.34 4.23
C LEU A 19 5.71 -11.12 3.72
N VAL A 20 6.05 -10.16 4.58
CA VAL A 20 6.88 -9.02 4.18
C VAL A 20 8.30 -9.46 3.91
N GLU A 21 8.91 -10.28 4.78
CA GLU A 21 10.26 -10.81 4.59
C GLU A 21 10.37 -11.66 3.31
N LEU A 22 9.41 -12.56 3.09
CA LEU A 22 9.34 -13.37 1.86
C LEU A 22 9.32 -12.49 0.60
N GLU A 23 8.57 -11.39 0.60
CA GLU A 23 8.50 -10.49 -0.55
C GLU A 23 9.80 -9.68 -0.76
N LEU A 24 10.57 -9.46 0.32
CA LEU A 24 11.89 -8.82 0.25
C LEU A 24 12.95 -9.72 -0.40
N GLU A 25 12.77 -11.04 -0.34
CA GLU A 25 13.60 -12.03 -1.06
C GLU A 25 13.39 -11.99 -2.59
N LYS A 26 12.42 -11.20 -3.06
CA LYS A 26 12.06 -11.01 -4.48
C LYS A 26 11.62 -12.33 -5.14
N PRO A 27 10.50 -12.89 -4.69
CA PRO A 27 10.01 -14.14 -5.22
C PRO A 27 9.48 -13.98 -6.65
N GLU A 28 9.15 -15.09 -7.29
CA GLU A 28 8.53 -15.08 -8.62
C GLU A 28 7.16 -14.39 -8.59
N LYS A 29 6.71 -13.92 -9.76
CA LYS A 29 5.48 -13.13 -9.93
C LYS A 29 4.24 -13.76 -9.26
N ASN A 30 4.02 -15.05 -9.48
CA ASN A 30 2.88 -15.80 -8.92
C ASN A 30 2.91 -15.82 -7.38
N MET A 31 4.11 -15.93 -6.80
CA MET A 31 4.28 -15.88 -5.35
C MET A 31 4.03 -14.46 -4.81
N THR A 32 4.54 -13.42 -5.48
CA THR A 32 4.21 -12.03 -5.11
C THR A 32 2.69 -11.78 -5.16
N GLU A 33 1.99 -12.28 -6.18
CA GLU A 33 0.52 -12.16 -6.25
C GLU A 33 -0.17 -12.82 -5.05
N LEU A 34 0.28 -14.01 -4.63
CA LEU A 34 -0.23 -14.71 -3.46
C LEU A 34 0.07 -13.95 -2.15
N VAL A 35 1.30 -13.45 -2.01
CA VAL A 35 1.71 -12.65 -0.85
C VAL A 35 0.84 -11.41 -0.70
N PHE A 36 0.62 -10.67 -1.78
CA PHE A 36 -0.22 -9.47 -1.75
C PHE A 36 -1.68 -9.80 -1.45
N ASN A 37 -2.18 -10.95 -1.91
CA ASN A 37 -3.54 -11.39 -1.59
C ASN A 37 -3.69 -11.64 -0.08
N LEU A 38 -2.74 -12.37 0.51
CA LEU A 38 -2.71 -12.63 1.94
C LEU A 38 -2.54 -11.34 2.74
N LEU A 39 -1.61 -10.47 2.38
CA LEU A 39 -1.42 -9.18 3.06
C LEU A 39 -2.69 -8.31 3.03
N ALA A 40 -3.37 -8.23 1.88
CA ALA A 40 -4.65 -7.51 1.77
C ALA A 40 -5.74 -8.11 2.66
N HIS A 41 -5.77 -9.44 2.80
CA HIS A 41 -6.70 -10.13 3.70
C HIS A 41 -6.37 -9.90 5.18
N LEU A 42 -5.11 -10.03 5.58
CA LEU A 42 -4.65 -9.89 6.96
C LEU A 42 -4.75 -8.42 7.43
N CYS A 43 -4.39 -7.45 6.59
CA CYS A 43 -4.50 -6.01 6.90
C CYS A 43 -5.96 -5.50 6.95
N SER A 44 -6.95 -6.36 6.67
CA SER A 44 -8.36 -6.00 6.83
C SER A 44 -8.81 -5.93 8.30
N CYS A 45 -8.01 -6.44 9.26
CA CYS A 45 -8.26 -6.28 10.70
C CYS A 45 -7.21 -5.39 11.39
N ALA A 46 -7.48 -4.98 12.62
CA ALA A 46 -6.62 -4.03 13.34
C ALA A 46 -5.25 -4.63 13.66
N GLU A 47 -5.23 -5.86 14.13
CA GLU A 47 -4.04 -6.62 14.52
C GLU A 47 -3.11 -6.84 13.32
N GLY A 48 -3.67 -7.16 12.16
CA GLY A 48 -2.88 -7.33 10.93
C GLY A 48 -2.25 -6.02 10.46
N ARG A 49 -2.97 -4.88 10.57
CA ARG A 49 -2.39 -3.56 10.27
C ARG A 49 -1.30 -3.18 11.26
N GLU A 50 -1.52 -3.44 12.55
CA GLU A 50 -0.52 -3.18 13.59
C GLU A 50 0.76 -3.99 13.32
N GLN A 51 0.63 -5.30 13.06
CA GLN A 51 1.77 -6.15 12.75
C GLN A 51 2.49 -5.69 11.47
N PHE A 52 1.74 -5.31 10.42
CA PHE A 52 2.32 -4.76 9.19
C PHE A 52 3.13 -3.49 9.45
N LEU A 53 2.59 -2.55 10.25
CA LEU A 53 3.24 -1.28 10.56
C LEU A 53 4.43 -1.41 11.52
N ARG A 54 4.51 -2.51 12.29
CA ARG A 54 5.69 -2.82 13.10
C ARG A 54 6.89 -3.26 12.26
N HIS A 55 6.66 -3.67 11.01
CA HIS A 55 7.73 -4.07 10.10
C HIS A 55 8.32 -2.85 9.38
N ALA A 56 9.58 -2.52 9.65
CA ALA A 56 10.23 -1.30 9.15
C ALA A 56 10.25 -1.16 7.61
N ALA A 57 10.20 -2.28 6.88
CA ALA A 57 10.15 -2.30 5.42
C ALA A 57 8.73 -2.41 4.82
N GLY A 58 7.67 -2.55 5.62
CA GLY A 58 6.32 -2.88 5.12
C GLY A 58 5.80 -1.90 4.07
N LEU A 59 5.74 -0.60 4.41
CA LEU A 59 5.28 0.43 3.49
C LEU A 59 6.18 0.61 2.26
N ALA A 60 7.50 0.54 2.47
CA ALA A 60 8.48 0.63 1.39
C ALA A 60 8.33 -0.52 0.39
N MET A 61 8.15 -1.74 0.89
CA MET A 61 7.96 -2.95 0.08
C MET A 61 6.70 -2.82 -0.78
N ILE A 62 5.54 -2.53 -0.19
CA ILE A 62 4.28 -2.39 -0.94
C ILE A 62 4.41 -1.30 -2.02
N SER A 63 4.93 -0.13 -1.64
CA SER A 63 5.11 1.00 -2.56
C SER A 63 6.01 0.63 -3.74
N LYS A 64 7.06 -0.15 -3.51
CA LYS A 64 8.01 -0.55 -4.55
C LYS A 64 7.39 -1.45 -5.62
N ARG A 65 6.36 -2.25 -5.27
CA ARG A 65 5.72 -3.22 -6.18
C ARG A 65 4.62 -2.64 -7.07
N ILE A 66 4.03 -1.51 -6.67
CA ILE A 66 3.02 -0.80 -7.46
C ILE A 66 3.54 -0.47 -8.87
N LEU A 67 2.77 -0.84 -9.88
CA LEU A 67 3.00 -0.73 -11.34
C LEU A 67 4.23 -1.52 -11.82
N ARG A 68 4.63 -2.58 -11.11
CA ARG A 68 5.85 -3.36 -11.46
C ARG A 68 5.67 -4.87 -11.56
N VAL A 69 4.51 -5.41 -11.17
CA VAL A 69 4.31 -6.86 -11.07
C VAL A 69 3.12 -7.29 -11.94
N SER A 70 1.91 -6.89 -11.56
CA SER A 70 0.68 -7.13 -12.32
C SER A 70 -0.43 -6.21 -11.87
N ALA A 71 -1.50 -6.11 -12.68
CA ALA A 71 -2.70 -5.37 -12.32
C ALA A 71 -3.34 -5.90 -11.02
N ALA A 72 -3.31 -7.22 -10.81
CA ALA A 72 -3.81 -7.84 -9.58
C ALA A 72 -2.98 -7.42 -8.35
N THR A 73 -1.66 -7.39 -8.46
CA THR A 73 -0.79 -6.86 -7.40
C THR A 73 -1.07 -5.39 -7.13
N ASP A 74 -1.32 -4.58 -8.17
CA ASP A 74 -1.62 -3.15 -8.02
C ASP A 74 -2.93 -2.92 -7.26
N ASP A 75 -3.98 -3.69 -7.57
CA ASP A 75 -5.25 -3.63 -6.84
C ASP A 75 -5.09 -3.93 -5.35
N LEU A 76 -4.37 -5.02 -5.05
CA LEU A 76 -4.13 -5.48 -3.68
C LEU A 76 -3.21 -4.51 -2.91
N ALA A 77 -2.18 -3.98 -3.56
CA ALA A 77 -1.27 -2.99 -3.00
C ALA A 77 -2.03 -1.70 -2.62
N ILE A 78 -2.86 -1.19 -3.53
CA ILE A 78 -3.68 0.00 -3.29
C ILE A 78 -4.73 -0.26 -2.21
N GLN A 79 -5.30 -1.47 -2.14
CA GLN A 79 -6.17 -1.86 -1.03
C GLN A 79 -5.45 -1.82 0.32
N VAL A 80 -4.26 -2.40 0.43
CA VAL A 80 -3.45 -2.36 1.67
C VAL A 80 -3.13 -0.91 2.04
N ILE A 81 -2.64 -0.10 1.11
CA ILE A 81 -2.34 1.32 1.37
C ILE A 81 -3.60 2.07 1.78
N SER A 82 -4.75 1.81 1.15
CA SER A 82 -6.02 2.46 1.48
C SER A 82 -6.45 2.18 2.92
N VAL A 83 -6.41 0.92 3.37
CA VAL A 83 -6.79 0.58 4.75
C VAL A 83 -5.80 1.12 5.75
N ILE A 84 -4.49 1.10 5.45
CA ILE A 84 -3.49 1.72 6.32
C ILE A 84 -3.73 3.23 6.40
N ALA A 85 -3.84 3.92 5.27
CA ALA A 85 -4.05 5.36 5.24
C ALA A 85 -5.33 5.78 5.97
N LYS A 86 -6.42 5.02 5.81
CA LYS A 86 -7.72 5.27 6.47
C LYS A 86 -7.67 5.11 7.99
N TYR A 87 -6.94 4.11 8.48
CA TYR A 87 -6.91 3.76 9.91
C TYR A 87 -5.63 4.21 10.62
N SER A 88 -4.73 4.94 9.95
CA SER A 88 -3.55 5.54 10.56
C SER A 88 -3.93 6.81 11.30
N THR A 89 -3.83 6.78 12.63
CA THR A 89 -3.98 7.96 13.49
C THR A 89 -2.64 8.67 13.76
N SER A 90 -1.52 8.02 13.44
CA SER A 90 -0.16 8.51 13.66
C SER A 90 0.34 9.34 12.48
N LYS A 91 0.88 10.53 12.78
CA LYS A 91 1.53 11.41 11.79
C LYS A 91 2.80 10.78 11.22
N GLU A 92 3.48 9.97 12.03
CA GLU A 92 4.72 9.29 11.68
C GLU A 92 4.51 8.33 10.51
N ILE A 93 3.41 7.55 10.52
CA ILE A 93 3.06 6.64 9.41
C ILE A 93 2.76 7.42 8.12
N VAL A 94 2.06 8.55 8.22
CA VAL A 94 1.75 9.41 7.07
C VAL A 94 3.03 10.03 6.48
N LEU A 95 4.00 10.38 7.33
CA LEU A 95 5.32 10.86 6.90
C LEU A 95 6.19 9.73 6.33
N GLU A 96 6.09 8.52 6.86
CA GLU A 96 6.77 7.34 6.33
C GLU A 96 6.30 7.05 4.89
N MET A 97 4.99 7.04 4.64
CA MET A 97 4.43 6.90 3.29
C MET A 97 5.02 7.91 2.30
N LEU A 98 5.23 9.15 2.75
CA LEU A 98 5.90 10.16 1.94
C LEU A 98 7.37 9.79 1.68
N ARG A 99 8.13 9.44 2.72
CA ARG A 99 9.57 9.11 2.65
C ARG A 99 9.85 7.90 1.75
N VAL A 100 9.02 6.87 1.83
CA VAL A 100 9.21 5.62 1.06
C VAL A 100 8.61 5.70 -0.36
N GLY A 101 8.09 6.87 -0.76
CA GLY A 101 7.64 7.15 -2.11
C GLY A 101 6.23 6.64 -2.43
N THR A 102 5.41 6.30 -1.41
CA THR A 102 4.01 5.91 -1.61
C THR A 102 3.24 6.99 -2.34
N VAL A 103 3.41 8.26 -1.96
CA VAL A 103 2.74 9.41 -2.58
C VAL A 103 3.08 9.50 -4.08
N SER A 104 4.36 9.37 -4.44
CA SER A 104 4.79 9.36 -5.84
C SER A 104 4.16 8.21 -6.64
N LYS A 105 4.06 7.03 -6.03
CA LYS A 105 3.42 5.86 -6.65
C LYS A 105 1.93 6.03 -6.87
N LEU A 106 1.20 6.63 -5.91
CA LEU A 106 -0.22 6.96 -6.08
C LEU A 106 -0.42 7.96 -7.22
N CYS A 107 0.43 8.99 -7.31
CA CYS A 107 0.45 9.93 -8.41
C CYS A 107 0.71 9.24 -9.77
N MET A 108 1.63 8.29 -9.83
CA MET A 108 1.89 7.49 -11.03
C MET A 108 0.68 6.62 -11.41
N VAL A 109 0.01 5.98 -10.45
CA VAL A 109 -1.22 5.20 -10.71
C VAL A 109 -2.30 6.06 -11.36
N MET A 110 -2.45 7.31 -10.93
CA MET A 110 -3.42 8.22 -11.56
C MET A 110 -3.12 8.52 -13.03
N GLN A 111 -1.85 8.48 -13.43
CA GLN A 111 -1.38 8.74 -14.80
C GLN A 111 -1.23 7.48 -15.64
N ALA A 112 -1.13 6.31 -15.01
CA ALA A 112 -0.93 5.02 -15.67
C ALA A 112 -2.14 4.62 -16.53
N ASP A 113 -1.93 3.74 -17.50
CA ASP A 113 -3.01 3.07 -18.21
C ASP A 113 -3.52 1.88 -17.38
N CYS A 114 -4.37 2.17 -16.40
CA CYS A 114 -4.96 1.19 -15.49
C CYS A 114 -6.46 1.48 -15.28
N ALA A 115 -7.15 0.54 -14.62
CA ALA A 115 -8.57 0.63 -14.36
C ALA A 115 -8.97 1.95 -13.65
N SER A 116 -10.10 2.52 -14.05
CA SER A 116 -10.59 3.82 -13.55
C SER A 116 -10.82 3.83 -12.04
N TYR A 117 -11.37 2.75 -11.48
CA TYR A 117 -11.59 2.63 -10.04
C TYR A 117 -10.29 2.67 -9.24
N LEU A 118 -9.18 2.19 -9.81
CA LEU A 118 -7.89 2.18 -9.14
C LEU A 118 -7.33 3.61 -9.04
N LYS A 119 -7.51 4.40 -10.12
CA LYS A 119 -7.19 5.84 -10.14
C LYS A 119 -8.02 6.63 -9.14
N GLU A 120 -9.29 6.27 -8.99
CA GLU A 120 -10.19 6.86 -8.00
C GLU A 120 -9.72 6.57 -6.57
N LYS A 121 -9.46 5.30 -6.23
CA LYS A 121 -8.89 4.91 -4.92
C LYS A 121 -7.59 5.64 -4.61
N ALA A 122 -6.68 5.73 -5.59
CA ALA A 122 -5.42 6.46 -5.42
C ALA A 122 -5.65 7.95 -5.11
N ARG A 123 -6.61 8.58 -5.80
CA ARG A 123 -7.01 9.97 -5.57
C ARG A 123 -7.59 10.18 -4.18
N ASP A 124 -8.41 9.25 -3.69
CA ASP A 124 -9.01 9.36 -2.36
C ASP A 124 -7.97 9.24 -1.25
N ILE A 125 -6.98 8.35 -1.41
CA ILE A 125 -5.83 8.27 -0.48
C ILE A 125 -5.06 9.59 -0.46
N LEU A 126 -4.78 10.18 -1.62
CA LEU A 126 -4.09 11.47 -1.74
C LEU A 126 -4.87 12.62 -1.08
N ARG A 127 -6.21 12.62 -1.21
CA ARG A 127 -7.06 13.63 -0.57
C ARG A 127 -7.06 13.50 0.96
N LEU A 128 -7.11 12.27 1.46
CA LEU A 128 -7.20 11.98 2.89
C LEU A 128 -6.07 12.63 3.70
N HIS A 129 -4.85 12.66 3.17
CA HIS A 129 -3.67 13.22 3.83
C HIS A 129 -3.10 14.45 3.12
N SER A 130 -3.93 15.14 2.34
CA SER A 130 -3.51 16.27 1.50
C SER A 130 -2.82 17.40 2.27
N THR A 131 -3.25 17.69 3.51
CA THR A 131 -2.63 18.71 4.37
C THR A 131 -1.22 18.34 4.82
N SER A 132 -0.94 17.05 4.99
CA SER A 132 0.37 16.52 5.37
C SER A 132 1.32 16.42 4.17
N TRP A 133 0.78 16.27 2.96
CA TRP A 133 1.57 16.04 1.74
C TRP A 133 1.63 17.25 0.80
N ASN A 134 0.84 18.32 0.99
CA ASN A 134 0.74 19.47 0.07
C ASN A 134 2.07 20.14 -0.30
N ASN A 135 3.06 20.14 0.60
CA ASN A 135 4.39 20.71 0.39
C ASN A 135 5.41 19.66 -0.11
N SER A 136 4.96 18.45 -0.42
CA SER A 136 5.82 17.41 -0.98
C SER A 136 6.20 17.77 -2.43
N PRO A 137 7.50 17.74 -2.78
CA PRO A 137 7.95 17.84 -4.16
C PRO A 137 7.26 16.83 -5.08
N CYS A 138 6.87 15.66 -4.57
CA CYS A 138 6.23 14.60 -5.35
C CYS A 138 4.85 15.03 -5.87
N ILE A 139 4.07 15.77 -5.07
CA ILE A 139 2.75 16.29 -5.50
C ILE A 139 2.93 17.45 -6.48
N GLN A 140 3.95 18.30 -6.28
CA GLN A 140 4.27 19.35 -7.25
C GLN A 140 4.66 18.77 -8.61
N VAL A 141 5.54 17.76 -8.64
CA VAL A 141 5.92 17.06 -9.88
C VAL A 141 4.71 16.39 -10.53
N TYR A 142 3.83 15.77 -9.75
CA TYR A 142 2.57 15.21 -10.27
C TYR A 142 1.68 16.28 -10.90
N LEU A 143 1.48 17.43 -10.24
CA LEU A 143 0.67 18.53 -10.76
C LEU A 143 1.29 19.12 -12.04
N LEU A 144 2.61 19.28 -12.08
CA LEU A 144 3.32 19.77 -13.27
C LEU A 144 3.19 18.82 -14.46
N THR A 145 3.31 17.52 -14.24
CA THR A 145 3.18 16.50 -15.31
C THR A 145 1.73 16.30 -15.75
N ARG A 146 0.74 16.60 -14.90
CA ARG A 146 -0.70 16.58 -15.26
C ARG A 146 -1.07 17.60 -16.34
N HIS A 147 -0.36 18.73 -16.42
CA HIS A 147 -0.66 19.81 -17.36
C HIS A 147 0.13 19.74 -18.68
N GLN A 148 0.96 18.72 -18.87
CA GLN A 148 1.55 18.42 -20.19
C GLN A 148 0.65 17.45 -20.96
N ARG A 149 -0.43 17.98 -21.54
CA ARG A 149 -1.09 17.55 -22.79
C ARG A 149 -2.37 18.33 -23.00
#